data_AF-H7C2Q5-F1
#
_entry.id   AF-H7C2Q5-F1
#
_cell.length_a   1.000
_cell.length_b   1.000
_cell.length_c   1.000
_cell.angle_alpha   90.00
_cell.angle_beta   90.00
_cell.angle_gamma   90.00
#
_symmetry.space_group_name_H-M   'P 1'
#
loop_
_entity.id
_entity.type
_entity.pdbx_description
1 polymer ?
#
loop_
_entity_poly.entity_id
_entity_poly.type
_entity_poly.pdbx_seq_one_letter_code
_entity_poly.pdbx_strand_id
1 'polypeptide(L)'
;LTNKPRYAGTSESHKKCTALELLEQEHTQGFIITFCSALDDILGGGVPLMKTTEICGAPGVGKTQLCMQLAVDVQIPECFGGVAGEAVFIDTEGSFMVDRVVDLATACIQHLQLIAEKHKGEEHRKALEDFTLDNILSHIYYFRCRDYTELLAQVYLLPDFLSEHSKAHCSSRITLLLCGVALPLPLSARAPPSETKDDIALPPGLMVRLVIV
;
A
#
# COMPACT_ATOMS: atom_id res chain seq x y z
N LEU A 1 29.45 4.50 35.02
CA LEU A 1 29.71 4.71 33.58
C LEU A 1 29.21 3.48 32.85
N THR A 2 27.99 3.58 32.33
CA THR A 2 27.16 2.47 31.83
C THR A 2 27.58 2.02 30.43
N ASN A 3 27.97 0.75 30.29
CA ASN A 3 28.12 0.08 29.00
C ASN A 3 26.74 -0.14 28.36
N LYS A 4 26.44 0.60 27.30
CA LYS A 4 25.36 0.27 26.36
C LYS A 4 25.86 -0.83 25.40
N PRO A 5 25.13 -1.95 25.21
CA PRO A 5 25.47 -2.91 24.17
C PRO A 5 25.20 -2.32 22.78
N ARG A 6 26.10 -2.66 21.85
CA ARG A 6 26.14 -2.21 20.46
C ARG A 6 24.92 -2.74 19.70
N TYR A 7 24.32 -1.85 18.92
CA TYR A 7 23.23 -2.08 17.99
C TYR A 7 23.62 -3.18 16.98
N ALA A 8 23.00 -4.36 17.09
CA ALA A 8 23.03 -5.38 16.05
C ALA A 8 21.89 -5.08 15.07
N GLY A 9 22.07 -4.03 14.27
CA GLY A 9 21.24 -3.82 13.08
C GLY A 9 21.68 -4.80 12.01
N THR A 10 20.88 -5.83 11.75
CA THR A 10 21.05 -6.67 10.57
C THR A 10 20.75 -5.83 9.34
N SER A 11 21.80 -5.32 8.70
CA SER A 11 21.75 -4.86 7.32
C SER A 11 21.30 -6.05 6.46
N GLU A 12 20.08 -6.01 5.91
CA GLU A 12 19.69 -6.94 4.86
C GLU A 12 20.60 -6.69 3.65
N SER A 13 21.63 -7.52 3.61
CA SER A 13 22.66 -7.61 2.59
C SER A 13 22.01 -7.81 1.22
N HIS A 14 22.54 -7.12 0.21
CA HIS A 14 22.24 -7.32 -1.21
C HIS A 14 22.35 -8.82 -1.58
N LYS A 15 21.25 -9.55 -1.46
CA LYS A 15 21.17 -10.96 -1.84
C LYS A 15 21.26 -11.02 -3.36
N LYS A 16 22.36 -11.56 -3.88
CA LYS A 16 22.50 -11.80 -5.32
C LYS A 16 21.48 -12.87 -5.70
N CYS A 17 20.64 -12.57 -6.69
CA CYS A 17 19.70 -13.51 -7.30
C CYS A 17 19.94 -13.58 -8.81
N THR A 18 19.54 -14.67 -9.43
CA THR A 18 19.60 -14.82 -10.90
C THR A 18 18.39 -14.17 -11.56
N ALA A 19 18.49 -13.85 -12.86
CA ALA A 19 17.34 -13.35 -13.62
C ALA A 19 16.18 -14.36 -13.66
N LEU A 20 16.48 -15.67 -13.57
CA LEU A 20 15.46 -16.72 -13.48
C LEU A 20 14.72 -16.65 -12.14
N GLU A 21 15.45 -16.50 -11.03
CA GLU A 21 14.85 -16.35 -9.69
C GLU A 21 13.98 -15.09 -9.61
N LEU A 22 14.37 -13.99 -10.24
CA LEU A 22 13.53 -12.79 -10.33
C LEU A 22 12.24 -13.04 -11.11
N LEU A 23 12.32 -13.74 -12.25
CA LEU A 23 11.13 -14.08 -13.05
C LEU A 23 10.19 -15.02 -12.29
N GLU A 24 10.74 -16.04 -11.63
CA GLU A 24 9.97 -16.95 -10.77
C GLU A 24 9.29 -16.20 -9.62
N GLN A 25 9.98 -15.23 -9.01
CA GLN A 25 9.39 -14.35 -8.00
C GLN A 25 8.23 -13.52 -8.55
N GLU A 26 8.34 -12.95 -9.76
CA GLU A 26 7.26 -12.18 -10.38
C GLU A 26 5.98 -13.00 -10.54
N HIS A 27 6.08 -14.30 -10.87
CA HIS A 27 4.91 -15.17 -11.02
C HIS A 27 4.20 -15.49 -9.69
N THR A 28 4.85 -15.24 -8.55
CA THR A 28 4.28 -15.51 -7.21
C THR A 28 3.67 -14.28 -6.56
N GLN A 29 3.74 -13.12 -7.20
CA GLN A 29 3.23 -11.86 -6.65
C GLN A 29 1.70 -11.83 -6.72
N GLY A 30 1.07 -11.51 -5.59
CA GLY A 30 -0.37 -11.27 -5.52
C GLY A 30 -0.75 -9.89 -6.05
N PHE A 31 -2.03 -9.57 -5.95
CA PHE A 31 -2.61 -8.29 -6.35
C PHE A 31 -3.67 -7.85 -5.34
N ILE A 32 -3.90 -6.54 -5.26
CA ILE A 32 -5.08 -5.97 -4.60
C ILE A 32 -6.21 -5.96 -5.63
N ILE A 33 -7.26 -6.73 -5.38
CA ILE A 33 -8.47 -6.72 -6.20
C ILE A 33 -9.24 -5.41 -6.01
N THR A 34 -9.88 -4.91 -7.06
CA THR A 34 -10.68 -3.66 -6.99
C THR A 34 -12.19 -3.90 -7.02
N PHE A 35 -12.60 -5.17 -7.17
CA PHE A 35 -13.99 -5.59 -7.46
C PHE A 35 -14.60 -4.93 -8.71
N CYS A 36 -13.80 -4.25 -9.53
CA CYS A 36 -14.16 -3.75 -10.83
C CYS A 36 -13.48 -4.64 -11.87
N SER A 37 -14.23 -5.61 -12.42
CA SER A 37 -13.66 -6.59 -13.36
C SER A 37 -12.94 -5.92 -14.53
N ALA A 38 -13.49 -4.82 -15.07
CA ALA A 38 -12.85 -4.10 -16.16
C ALA A 38 -11.50 -3.47 -15.77
N LEU A 39 -11.37 -2.97 -14.54
CA LEU A 39 -10.12 -2.41 -14.03
C LEU A 39 -9.12 -3.51 -13.71
N ASP A 40 -9.57 -4.56 -13.02
CA ASP A 40 -8.75 -5.73 -12.71
C ASP A 40 -8.22 -6.39 -13.98
N ASP A 41 -9.04 -6.54 -15.03
CA ASP A 41 -8.64 -7.10 -16.33
C ASP A 41 -7.55 -6.25 -17.01
N ILE A 42 -7.70 -4.91 -16.99
CA ILE A 42 -6.69 -3.99 -17.55
C ILE A 42 -5.37 -4.08 -16.79
N LEU A 43 -5.42 -4.30 -15.48
CA LEU A 43 -4.25 -4.42 -14.60
C LEU A 43 -3.68 -5.85 -14.55
N GLY A 44 -4.34 -6.83 -15.19
CA GLY A 44 -3.89 -8.23 -15.20
C GLY A 44 -4.23 -9.01 -13.92
N GLY A 45 -5.32 -8.64 -13.24
CA GLY A 45 -5.86 -9.30 -12.04
C GLY A 45 -6.15 -8.35 -10.88
N GLY A 46 -5.58 -7.14 -10.91
CA GLY A 46 -5.70 -6.13 -9.85
C GLY A 46 -4.42 -5.29 -9.73
N VAL A 47 -4.31 -4.45 -8.71
CA VAL A 47 -3.09 -3.64 -8.48
C VAL A 47 -1.96 -4.56 -7.98
N PRO A 48 -0.83 -4.69 -8.71
CA PRO A 48 0.20 -5.67 -8.38
C PRO A 48 0.91 -5.38 -7.06
N LEU A 49 1.09 -6.42 -6.25
CA LEU A 49 1.97 -6.38 -5.09
C LEU A 49 3.45 -6.40 -5.53
N MET A 50 4.28 -5.92 -4.62
CA MET A 50 5.73 -5.68 -4.70
C MET A 50 6.17 -4.79 -5.87
N LYS A 51 5.24 -4.00 -6.43
CA LYS A 51 5.49 -3.09 -7.54
C LYS A 51 5.06 -1.66 -7.20
N THR A 52 5.59 -0.73 -8.00
CA THR A 52 5.12 0.64 -8.02
C THR A 52 4.08 0.78 -9.13
N THR A 53 2.89 1.24 -8.78
CA THR A 53 1.83 1.56 -9.75
C THR A 53 1.64 3.07 -9.74
N GLU A 54 1.65 3.68 -10.92
CA GLU A 54 1.40 5.12 -11.07
C GLU A 54 0.05 5.35 -11.73
N ILE A 55 -0.80 6.18 -11.12
CA ILE A 55 -2.10 6.56 -11.69
C ILE A 55 -2.05 8.04 -12.03
N CYS A 56 -2.08 8.32 -13.33
CA CYS A 56 -2.00 9.68 -13.87
C CYS A 56 -3.33 10.11 -14.50
N GLY A 57 -3.65 11.40 -14.42
CA GLY A 57 -4.79 11.96 -15.14
C GLY A 57 -5.15 13.38 -14.73
N ALA A 58 -6.10 14.00 -15.44
CA ALA A 58 -6.55 15.35 -15.14
C ALA A 58 -7.14 15.47 -13.71
N PRO A 59 -7.18 16.67 -13.11
CA PRO A 59 -7.91 16.89 -11.87
C PRO A 59 -9.38 16.43 -11.98
N GLY A 60 -9.90 15.77 -10.94
CA GLY A 60 -11.30 15.33 -10.90
C GLY A 60 -11.60 14.00 -11.60
N VAL A 61 -10.63 13.33 -12.25
CA VAL A 61 -10.88 12.02 -12.91
C VAL A 61 -11.02 10.83 -11.96
N GLY A 62 -10.97 11.07 -10.64
CA GLY A 62 -11.20 10.03 -9.62
C GLY A 62 -9.94 9.39 -9.03
N LYS A 63 -8.74 9.94 -9.24
CA LYS A 63 -7.50 9.35 -8.72
C LYS A 63 -7.50 9.18 -7.19
N THR A 64 -7.83 10.25 -6.46
CA THR A 64 -7.98 10.20 -4.99
C THR A 64 -9.06 9.22 -4.54
N GLN A 65 -10.16 9.10 -5.29
CA GLN A 65 -11.22 8.15 -5.00
C GLN A 65 -10.72 6.71 -5.10
N LEU A 66 -9.96 6.39 -6.14
CA LEU A 66 -9.34 5.08 -6.31
C LEU A 66 -8.31 4.80 -5.20
N CYS A 67 -7.55 5.82 -4.79
CA CYS A 67 -6.63 5.73 -3.65
C CYS A 67 -7.36 5.33 -2.35
N MET A 68 -8.47 6.00 -2.02
CA MET A 68 -9.27 5.66 -0.83
C MET A 68 -9.93 4.28 -0.96
N GLN A 69 -10.36 3.89 -2.16
CA GLN A 69 -10.90 2.55 -2.43
C GLN A 69 -9.83 1.48 -2.16
N LEU A 70 -8.61 1.65 -2.68
CA LEU A 70 -7.51 0.71 -2.46
C LEU A 70 -7.07 0.63 -0.99
N ALA A 71 -7.25 1.71 -0.21
CA ALA A 71 -6.99 1.69 1.24
C ALA A 71 -7.95 0.76 1.99
N VAL A 72 -9.16 0.56 1.47
CA VAL A 72 -10.13 -0.42 1.97
C VAL A 72 -9.86 -1.79 1.36
N ASP A 73 -9.65 -1.87 0.05
CA ASP A 73 -9.55 -3.14 -0.67
C ASP A 73 -8.32 -3.98 -0.27
N VAL A 74 -7.21 -3.34 0.09
CA VAL A 74 -6.01 -4.06 0.57
C VAL A 74 -6.32 -4.93 1.80
N GLN A 75 -7.34 -4.54 2.59
CA GLN A 75 -7.69 -5.21 3.83
C GLN A 75 -8.64 -6.41 3.62
N ILE A 76 -9.17 -6.60 2.40
CA ILE A 76 -10.08 -7.70 2.08
C ILE A 76 -9.42 -9.04 2.48
N PRO A 77 -10.13 -9.94 3.19
CA PRO A 77 -9.57 -11.22 3.61
C PRO A 77 -9.20 -12.14 2.43
N GLU A 78 -8.19 -12.99 2.60
CA GLU A 78 -7.69 -13.89 1.55
C GLU A 78 -8.76 -14.86 1.03
N CYS A 79 -9.70 -15.31 1.88
CA CYS A 79 -10.82 -16.17 1.46
C CYS A 79 -11.77 -15.49 0.45
N PHE A 80 -11.75 -14.16 0.36
CA PHE A 80 -12.46 -13.37 -0.65
C PHE A 80 -11.56 -12.94 -1.82
N GLY A 81 -10.33 -13.46 -1.91
CA GLY A 81 -9.35 -13.11 -2.93
C GLY A 81 -8.54 -11.84 -2.65
N GLY A 82 -8.65 -11.28 -1.44
CA GLY A 82 -7.84 -10.13 -1.00
C GLY A 82 -6.49 -10.55 -0.41
N VAL A 83 -5.86 -9.63 0.33
CA VAL A 83 -4.49 -9.81 0.85
C VAL A 83 -4.38 -9.55 2.35
N ALA A 84 -5.49 -9.26 3.04
CA ALA A 84 -5.58 -9.01 4.48
C ALA A 84 -4.49 -8.05 4.99
N GLY A 85 -4.20 -7.00 4.21
CA GLY A 85 -3.16 -6.03 4.48
C GLY A 85 -3.68 -4.79 5.21
N GLU A 86 -2.81 -3.78 5.30
CA GLU A 86 -3.11 -2.48 5.93
C GLU A 86 -2.68 -1.36 4.97
N ALA A 87 -3.15 -0.14 5.20
CA ALA A 87 -2.86 1.00 4.32
C ALA A 87 -2.17 2.14 5.05
N VAL A 88 -1.15 2.72 4.42
CA VAL A 88 -0.61 4.04 4.78
C VAL A 88 -1.01 5.03 3.70
N PHE A 89 -1.75 6.07 4.07
CA PHE A 89 -2.21 7.12 3.17
C PHE A 89 -1.44 8.42 3.45
N ILE A 90 -0.60 8.83 2.51
CA ILE A 90 0.12 10.11 2.56
C ILE A 90 -0.62 11.12 1.68
N ASP A 91 -1.15 12.17 2.30
CA ASP A 91 -1.99 13.18 1.67
C ASP A 91 -1.29 14.53 1.59
N THR A 92 -0.91 14.91 0.38
CA THR A 92 -0.20 16.18 0.09
C THR A 92 -1.14 17.30 -0.32
N GLU A 93 -2.38 17.00 -0.73
CA GLU A 93 -3.36 18.02 -1.14
C GLU A 93 -4.45 18.31 -0.11
N GLY A 94 -4.70 17.41 0.85
CA GLY A 94 -5.76 17.55 1.86
C GLY A 94 -7.06 16.96 1.35
N SER A 95 -6.94 15.97 0.46
CA SER A 95 -8.02 15.41 -0.33
C SER A 95 -8.60 14.15 0.30
N PHE A 96 -7.97 13.63 1.35
CA PHE A 96 -8.48 12.50 2.12
C PHE A 96 -9.73 12.91 2.89
N MET A 97 -10.83 12.17 2.69
CA MET A 97 -12.10 12.40 3.38
C MET A 97 -12.51 11.14 4.12
N VAL A 98 -12.47 11.19 5.45
CA VAL A 98 -12.76 10.00 6.28
C VAL A 98 -14.20 9.52 6.10
N ASP A 99 -15.16 10.43 5.95
CA ASP A 99 -16.56 10.08 5.67
C ASP A 99 -16.69 9.27 4.38
N ARG A 100 -15.87 9.61 3.37
CA ARG A 100 -15.84 8.84 2.12
C ARG A 100 -15.25 7.44 2.34
N VAL A 101 -14.22 7.30 3.15
CA VAL A 101 -13.65 5.99 3.50
C VAL A 101 -14.68 5.14 4.26
N VAL A 102 -15.47 5.75 5.15
CA VAL A 102 -16.58 5.08 5.85
C VAL A 102 -17.60 4.53 4.85
N ASP A 103 -18.00 5.32 3.85
CA ASP A 103 -18.92 4.86 2.80
C ASP A 103 -18.34 3.65 2.04
N LEU A 104 -17.07 3.74 1.64
CA LEU A 104 -16.38 2.69 0.88
C LEU A 104 -16.23 1.40 1.70
N ALA A 105 -15.83 1.51 2.97
CA ALA A 105 -15.72 0.39 3.90
C ALA A 105 -17.08 -0.28 4.14
N THR A 106 -18.13 0.51 4.36
CA THR A 106 -19.49 0.00 4.55
C THR A 106 -19.98 -0.76 3.32
N ALA A 107 -19.76 -0.20 2.12
CA ALA A 107 -20.11 -0.87 0.87
C ALA A 107 -19.32 -2.16 0.67
N CYS A 108 -18.02 -2.17 0.99
CA CYS A 108 -17.18 -3.36 0.92
C CYS A 108 -17.68 -4.47 1.85
N ILE A 109 -17.97 -4.15 3.13
CA ILE A 109 -18.53 -5.11 4.10
C ILE A 109 -19.82 -5.73 3.58
N GLN A 110 -20.76 -4.90 3.09
CA GLN A 110 -22.02 -5.38 2.52
C GLN A 110 -21.78 -6.30 1.32
N HIS A 111 -20.82 -5.96 0.46
CA HIS A 111 -20.47 -6.78 -0.69
C HIS A 111 -19.93 -8.16 -0.28
N LEU A 112 -19.01 -8.21 0.68
CA LEU A 112 -18.44 -9.47 1.16
C LEU A 112 -19.49 -10.34 1.88
N GLN A 113 -20.44 -9.74 2.60
CA GLN A 113 -21.57 -10.46 3.19
C GLN A 113 -22.40 -11.19 2.13
N LEU A 114 -22.73 -10.53 1.01
CA LEU A 114 -23.47 -11.15 -0.09
C LEU A 114 -22.69 -12.33 -0.71
N ILE A 115 -21.37 -12.23 -0.82
CA ILE A 115 -20.53 -13.33 -1.29
C ILE A 115 -20.55 -14.51 -0.30
N ALA A 116 -20.41 -14.23 1.00
CA ALA A 116 -20.43 -15.25 2.04
C ALA A 116 -21.76 -16.03 2.09
N GLU A 117 -22.89 -15.34 1.95
CA GLU A 117 -24.22 -15.95 1.91
C GLU A 117 -24.38 -16.92 0.74
N LYS A 118 -23.79 -16.59 -0.41
CA LYS A 118 -23.84 -17.43 -1.62
C LYS A 118 -22.99 -18.70 -1.47
N HIS A 119 -21.83 -18.61 -0.82
CA HIS A 119 -20.85 -19.70 -0.78
C HIS A 119 -20.96 -20.60 0.46
N LYS A 120 -21.76 -20.24 1.49
CA LYS A 120 -22.04 -21.04 2.72
C LYS A 120 -20.79 -21.67 3.38
N GLY A 121 -19.62 -21.06 3.21
CA GLY A 121 -18.38 -21.54 3.82
C GLY A 121 -18.20 -20.94 5.22
N GLU A 122 -17.93 -21.79 6.21
CA GLU A 122 -17.59 -21.36 7.58
C GLU A 122 -16.41 -20.38 7.62
N GLU A 123 -15.45 -20.53 6.69
CA GLU A 123 -14.29 -19.65 6.56
C GLU A 123 -14.68 -18.20 6.25
N HIS A 124 -15.58 -17.97 5.29
CA HIS A 124 -16.06 -16.63 4.92
C HIS A 124 -16.79 -15.96 6.09
N ARG A 125 -17.61 -16.73 6.83
CA ARG A 125 -18.35 -16.21 7.99
C ARG A 125 -17.39 -15.77 9.09
N LYS A 126 -16.36 -16.58 9.39
CA LYS A 126 -15.35 -16.25 10.39
C LYS A 126 -14.54 -15.02 10.00
N ALA A 127 -14.12 -14.91 8.74
CA ALA A 127 -13.38 -13.74 8.26
C ALA A 127 -14.18 -12.43 8.40
N LEU A 128 -15.50 -12.49 8.26
CA LEU A 128 -16.40 -11.34 8.42
C LEU A 128 -16.63 -10.93 9.89
N GLU A 129 -16.34 -11.78 10.87
CA GLU A 129 -16.47 -11.41 12.29
C GLU A 129 -15.50 -10.27 12.65
N ASP A 130 -14.29 -10.31 12.09
CA ASP A 130 -13.24 -9.32 12.33
C ASP A 130 -13.19 -8.21 11.25
N PHE A 131 -13.89 -8.38 10.12
CA PHE A 131 -13.93 -7.38 9.04
C PHE A 131 -15.02 -6.32 9.28
N THR A 132 -14.83 -5.53 10.35
CA THR A 132 -15.75 -4.47 10.79
C THR A 132 -15.28 -3.08 10.36
N LEU A 133 -16.18 -2.10 10.39
CA LEU A 133 -15.84 -0.70 10.06
C LEU A 133 -14.70 -0.17 10.95
N ASP A 134 -14.79 -0.41 12.27
CA ASP A 134 -13.78 0.06 13.22
C ASP A 134 -12.41 -0.57 12.95
N ASN A 135 -12.38 -1.88 12.65
CA ASN A 135 -11.14 -2.55 12.29
C ASN A 135 -10.57 -1.98 10.99
N ILE A 136 -11.38 -1.83 9.95
CA ILE A 136 -10.93 -1.26 8.66
C ILE A 136 -10.31 0.12 8.85
N LEU A 137 -10.98 1.00 9.60
CA LEU A 137 -10.50 2.36 9.85
C LEU A 137 -9.23 2.38 10.72
N SER A 138 -9.10 1.45 11.68
CA SER A 138 -7.92 1.35 12.55
C SER A 138 -6.64 0.94 11.81
N HIS A 139 -6.78 0.32 10.63
CA HIS A 139 -5.70 -0.15 9.78
C HIS A 139 -5.40 0.77 8.57
N ILE A 140 -5.93 2.01 8.61
CA ILE A 140 -5.58 3.08 7.65
C ILE A 140 -4.82 4.18 8.38
N TYR A 141 -3.50 4.21 8.21
CA TYR A 141 -2.64 5.23 8.81
C TYR A 141 -2.54 6.46 7.91
N TYR A 142 -2.99 7.59 8.40
CA TYR A 142 -3.04 8.84 7.65
C TYR A 142 -1.89 9.78 8.03
N PHE A 143 -1.16 10.30 7.02
CA PHE A 143 -0.14 11.33 7.18
C PHE A 143 -0.42 12.51 6.27
N ARG A 144 -0.61 13.69 6.87
CA ARG A 144 -0.76 14.96 6.15
C ARG A 144 0.61 15.59 5.94
N CYS A 145 1.01 15.78 4.68
CA CYS A 145 2.23 16.50 4.32
C CYS A 145 1.86 17.81 3.62
N ARG A 146 2.32 18.95 4.12
CA ARG A 146 1.99 20.29 3.59
C ARG A 146 3.02 20.81 2.61
N ASP A 147 4.23 20.26 2.66
CA ASP A 147 5.32 20.62 1.77
C ASP A 147 6.23 19.41 1.50
N TYR A 148 7.21 19.62 0.63
CA TYR A 148 8.15 18.58 0.23
C TYR A 148 9.05 18.11 1.38
N THR A 149 9.30 18.95 2.39
CA THR A 149 10.17 18.61 3.53
C THR A 149 9.43 17.64 4.46
N GLU A 150 8.16 17.90 4.74
CA GLU A 150 7.29 16.98 5.47
C GLU A 150 7.12 15.65 4.72
N LEU A 151 6.91 15.70 3.40
CA LEU A 151 6.82 14.49 2.57
C LEU A 151 8.10 13.66 2.61
N LEU A 152 9.25 14.32 2.45
CA LEU A 152 10.56 13.67 2.47
C LEU A 152 10.85 13.06 3.85
N ALA A 153 10.58 13.80 4.93
CA ALA A 153 10.72 13.31 6.29
C ALA A 153 9.84 12.08 6.54
N GLN A 154 8.58 12.11 6.09
CA GLN A 154 7.66 10.97 6.22
C GLN A 154 8.18 9.74 5.48
N VAL A 155 8.72 9.93 4.27
CA VAL A 155 9.35 8.87 3.47
C VAL A 155 10.57 8.25 4.18
N TYR A 156 11.41 9.07 4.83
CA TYR A 156 12.58 8.59 5.58
C TYR A 156 12.22 7.87 6.89
N LEU A 157 11.12 8.26 7.54
CA LEU A 157 10.65 7.65 8.79
C LEU A 157 9.78 6.41 8.57
N LEU A 158 9.26 6.24 7.35
CA LEU A 158 8.42 5.10 6.98
C LEU A 158 9.04 3.72 7.29
N PRO A 159 10.33 3.42 7.02
CA PRO A 159 10.91 2.12 7.37
C PRO A 159 10.76 1.77 8.86
N ASP A 160 11.05 2.73 9.74
CA ASP A 160 10.96 2.53 11.19
C ASP A 160 9.50 2.29 11.59
N PHE A 161 8.59 3.11 11.08
CA PHE A 161 7.15 2.96 11.26
C PHE A 161 6.66 1.55 10.86
N LEU A 162 7.05 1.07 9.67
CA LEU A 162 6.68 -0.27 9.19
C LEU A 162 7.29 -1.38 10.05
N SER A 163 8.50 -1.17 10.57
CA SER A 163 9.17 -2.15 11.42
C SER A 163 8.52 -2.30 12.81
N GLU A 164 7.88 -1.23 13.29
CA GLU A 164 7.13 -1.23 14.55
C GLU A 164 5.77 -1.92 14.38
N HIS A 165 5.12 -1.71 13.23
CA HIS A 165 3.79 -2.24 12.95
C HIS A 165 3.82 -3.67 12.37
N SER A 166 4.91 -4.10 11.71
CA SER A 166 5.05 -5.48 11.19
C SER A 166 5.31 -6.55 12.26
N LYS A 167 5.74 -6.18 13.47
CA LYS A 167 6.04 -7.12 14.57
C LYS A 167 4.82 -7.52 15.39
N ALA A 168 3.74 -6.73 15.36
CA ALA A 168 2.52 -7.01 16.10
C ALA A 168 1.64 -8.06 15.41
N HIS A 169 1.76 -8.21 14.09
CA HIS A 169 1.08 -9.22 13.28
C HIS A 169 2.11 -9.76 12.28
N CYS A 170 2.60 -10.99 12.49
CA CYS A 170 3.63 -11.66 11.68
C CYS A 170 3.27 -11.89 10.18
N SER A 171 2.27 -11.19 9.63
CA SER A 171 1.85 -11.26 8.23
C SER A 171 1.31 -9.94 7.65
N SER A 172 1.26 -8.82 8.40
CA SER A 172 0.64 -7.57 7.92
C SER A 172 1.37 -7.02 6.69
N ARG A 173 0.70 -7.10 5.53
CA ARG A 173 1.17 -6.52 4.26
C ARG A 173 0.75 -5.06 4.22
N ILE A 174 1.64 -4.13 4.56
CA ILE A 174 1.35 -2.70 4.51
C ILE A 174 1.55 -2.16 3.09
N THR A 175 0.50 -1.55 2.54
CA THR A 175 0.49 -0.85 1.25
C THR A 175 0.61 0.66 1.45
N LEU A 176 1.53 1.29 0.72
CA LEU A 176 1.67 2.75 0.72
C LEU A 176 0.90 3.36 -0.44
N LEU A 177 0.02 4.31 -0.11
CA LEU A 177 -0.79 5.10 -1.02
C LEU A 177 -0.36 6.56 -0.89
N LEU A 178 0.32 7.08 -1.91
CA LEU A 178 0.72 8.49 -2.00
C LEU A 178 -0.30 9.23 -2.89
N CYS A 179 -1.02 10.19 -2.30
CA CYS A 179 -2.04 10.96 -3.00
C CYS A 179 -1.68 12.45 -3.04
N GLY A 180 -1.38 12.96 -4.24
CA GLY A 180 -1.28 14.40 -4.53
C GLY A 180 0.13 14.89 -4.90
N VAL A 181 0.88 14.13 -5.70
CA VAL A 181 2.22 14.53 -6.08
C VAL A 181 2.28 14.85 -7.57
N ALA A 182 1.89 16.07 -7.92
CA ALA A 182 2.55 16.79 -9.01
C ALA A 182 3.88 17.39 -8.50
N LEU A 183 4.69 16.65 -7.72
CA LEU A 183 6.10 17.02 -7.62
C LEU A 183 6.81 16.49 -8.86
N PRO A 184 7.73 17.26 -9.47
CA PRO A 184 8.72 16.73 -10.37
C PRO A 184 9.69 15.87 -9.56
N LEU A 185 9.23 14.74 -9.03
CA LEU A 185 10.13 13.66 -8.67
C LEU A 185 10.61 13.11 -10.01
N PRO A 186 11.91 13.18 -10.32
CA PRO A 186 12.44 12.65 -11.56
C PRO A 186 12.43 11.12 -11.49
N LEU A 187 11.26 10.49 -11.65
CA LEU A 187 11.15 9.05 -11.85
C LEU A 187 11.71 8.60 -13.21
N SER A 188 12.15 9.54 -14.04
CA SER A 188 13.14 9.31 -15.11
C SER A 188 13.82 10.61 -15.54
N ALA A 189 14.73 11.16 -14.73
CA ALA A 189 15.67 12.14 -15.28
C ALA A 189 16.84 11.40 -15.94
N ARG A 190 16.80 11.31 -17.27
CA ARG A 190 18.01 11.27 -18.09
C ARG A 190 18.72 12.61 -17.93
N ALA A 191 19.38 12.82 -16.78
CA ALA A 191 20.15 14.01 -16.48
C ALA A 191 21.55 13.91 -17.10
N PRO A 192 22.11 15.03 -17.60
CA PRO A 192 23.50 15.09 -18.07
C PRO A 192 24.48 14.78 -16.92
N PRO A 193 25.68 14.27 -17.22
CA PRO A 193 26.59 13.74 -16.22
C PRO A 193 27.30 14.89 -15.50
N SER A 194 26.85 15.28 -14.30
CA SER A 194 27.73 15.96 -13.31
C SER A 194 27.14 16.24 -11.93
N GLU A 195 25.88 15.91 -11.62
CA GLU A 195 25.36 16.07 -10.25
C GLU A 195 25.10 14.71 -9.58
N THR A 196 25.72 14.51 -8.42
CA THR A 196 25.51 13.38 -7.52
C THR A 196 24.03 13.27 -7.15
N LYS A 197 23.35 12.29 -7.76
CA LYS A 197 21.96 11.92 -7.48
C LYS A 197 21.90 11.12 -6.18
N ASP A 198 21.33 11.70 -5.14
CA ASP A 198 20.72 10.92 -4.08
C ASP A 198 19.30 10.55 -4.55
N ASP A 199 19.19 9.45 -5.32
CA ASP A 199 17.90 8.83 -5.58
C ASP A 199 17.32 8.40 -4.23
N ILE A 200 16.17 8.95 -3.82
CA ILE A 200 15.50 8.58 -2.57
C ILE A 200 15.00 7.14 -2.71
N ALA A 201 15.87 6.19 -2.38
CA ALA A 201 15.55 4.79 -2.28
C ALA A 201 14.68 4.57 -1.03
N LEU A 202 13.36 4.49 -1.22
CA LEU A 202 12.43 4.01 -0.20
C LEU A 202 12.88 2.60 0.28
N PRO A 203 12.71 2.29 1.58
CA PRO A 203 13.27 1.09 2.21
C PRO A 203 12.73 -0.23 1.63
N PRO A 204 13.51 -1.33 1.77
CA PRO A 204 13.02 -2.69 1.53
C PRO A 204 11.96 -3.08 2.58
N GLY A 205 10.86 -3.69 2.16
CA GLY A 205 9.75 -4.14 3.04
C GLY A 205 8.36 -3.59 2.67
N LEU A 206 8.27 -2.63 1.76
CA LEU A 206 7.01 -2.08 1.29
C LEU A 206 6.43 -2.93 0.15
N MET A 207 5.23 -3.47 0.31
CA MET A 207 4.64 -4.36 -0.69
C MET A 207 3.84 -3.64 -1.77
N VAL A 208 3.38 -2.39 -1.63
CA VAL A 208 2.80 -1.65 -2.78
C VAL A 208 3.23 -0.21 -2.69
N ARG A 209 3.72 0.34 -3.80
CA ARG A 209 4.01 1.76 -3.96
C ARG A 209 3.00 2.33 -4.95
N LEU A 210 1.84 2.80 -4.50
CA LEU A 210 0.94 3.54 -5.39
C LEU A 210 1.34 5.02 -5.34
N VAL A 211 1.78 5.56 -6.48
CA VAL A 211 2.07 6.99 -6.64
C VAL A 211 1.00 7.58 -7.53
N ILE A 212 0.19 8.51 -7.01
CA ILE A 212 -0.79 9.23 -7.83
C ILE A 212 -0.20 10.57 -8.26
N VAL A 213 -0.20 10.79 -9.59
CA VAL A 213 0.25 12.04 -10.26
C VAL A 213 -0.93 12.76 -10.92
#